data_AF-A0A0P0NG50-F1
#
_entry.id   AF-A0A0P0NG50-F1
#
_cell.length_a   1.000
_cell.length_b   1.000
_cell.length_c   1.000
_cell.angle_alpha   90.00
_cell.angle_beta   90.00
_cell.angle_gamma   90.00
#
_symmetry.space_group_name_H-M   'P 1'
#
loop_
_entity.id
_entity.type
_entity.pdbx_description
1 polymer ?
#
loop_
_entity_poly.entity_id
_entity_poly.type
_entity_poly.pdbx_seq_one_letter_code
_entity_poly.pdbx_strand_id
1 'polypeptide(L)' 'MKIGIYIMLTVFIFGTCYFIGVVLNNPEVAYGIGLMMISLLFWNMVQRSKKAAKRKHRERMFLQHMRMTHKNQWH' A
#
# COMPACT_ATOMS: atom_id res chain seq x y z
N MET A 1 -4.58 9.82 -5.26
CA MET A 1 -3.93 10.62 -4.18
C MET A 1 -3.13 9.81 -3.16
N LYS A 2 -3.47 8.55 -2.82
CA LYS A 2 -2.75 7.82 -1.75
C LYS A 2 -1.32 7.41 -2.11
N ILE A 3 -1.05 7.05 -3.37
CA ILE A 3 0.28 6.59 -3.82
C ILE A 3 1.35 7.68 -3.66
N GLY A 4 1.02 8.94 -3.95
CA GLY A 4 1.95 10.07 -3.86
C GLY A 4 2.39 10.35 -2.43
N ILE A 5 1.48 10.22 -1.47
CA ILE A 5 1.80 10.36 -0.04
C ILE A 5 2.79 9.28 0.39
N TYR A 6 2.61 8.03 -0.06
CA TYR A 6 3.56 6.96 0.25
C TYR A 6 4.93 7.21 -0.38
N ILE A 7 4.99 7.68 -1.63
CA ILE A 7 6.26 8.01 -2.29
C ILE A 7 7.00 9.11 -1.52
N MET A 8 6.31 10.20 -1.16
CA MET A 8 6.90 11.29 -0.36
C MET A 8 7.42 10.80 1.00
N LEU A 9 6.64 9.97 1.71
CA LEU A 9 7.07 9.34 2.97
C LEU A 9 8.29 8.46 2.78
N THR A 10 8.36 7.69 1.70
CA THR A 10 9.49 6.79 1.43
C THR A 10 10.75 7.59 1.15
N VAL A 11 10.67 8.64 0.33
CA VAL A 11 11.79 9.55 0.05
C VAL A 11 12.24 10.27 1.33
N PHE A 12 11.29 10.70 2.17
CA PHE A 12 11.60 11.34 3.44
C PHE A 12 12.34 10.39 4.39
N ILE A 13 11.90 9.14 4.52
CA ILE A 13 12.55 8.12 5.34
C ILE A 13 13.96 7.81 4.83
N PHE A 14 14.15 7.68 3.52
CA PHE A 14 15.49 7.49 2.95
C PHE A 14 16.40 8.69 3.23
N GLY A 15 15.89 9.91 3.04
CA GLY A 15 16.65 11.13 3.29
C GLY A 15 17.06 11.29 4.76
N THR A 16 16.14 11.03 5.70
CA THR A 16 16.43 11.11 7.13
C THR A 16 17.38 10.01 7.58
N CYS A 17 17.20 8.76 7.12
CA CYS A 17 18.11 7.66 7.47
C CYS A 17 19.51 7.87 6.91
N TYR A 18 19.63 8.41 5.70
CA TYR A 18 20.93 8.78 5.12
C TYR A 18 21.62 9.87 5.95
N PHE A 19 20.91 10.95 6.26
CA PHE A 19 21.46 12.06 7.05
C PHE A 19 21.87 11.60 8.46
N ILE A 20 21.03 10.83 9.13
CA ILE A 20 21.31 10.27 10.45
C ILE A 20 22.48 9.28 10.40
N GLY A 21 22.58 8.46 9.35
CA GLY A 21 23.68 7.53 9.14
C GLY A 21 25.03 8.23 8.92
N VAL A 22 25.04 9.41 8.30
CA VAL A 22 26.25 10.23 8.13
C VAL A 22 26.67 10.89 9.45
N VAL A 23 25.71 11.27 10.29
CA VAL A 23 25.98 11.93 11.59
C VAL A 23 26.35 10.92 12.69
N LEU A 24 25.85 9.69 12.61
CA LEU A 24 26.15 8.64 13.58
C LEU A 24 27.44 7.89 13.22
N ASN A 25 28.26 7.60 14.22
CA ASN A 25 29.43 6.72 14.08
C ASN A 25 29.06 5.26 13.71
N ASN A 26 27.78 4.88 13.82
CA ASN A 26 27.26 3.54 13.53
C ASN A 26 26.16 3.62 12.46
N PRO A 27 26.52 3.76 11.17
CA PRO A 27 25.56 3.93 10.07
C PRO A 27 24.65 2.72 9.88
N GLU A 28 25.11 1.52 10.24
CA GLU A 28 24.35 0.27 10.11
C GLU A 28 23.03 0.31 10.89
N VAL A 29 23.03 0.91 12.07
CA VAL A 29 21.83 1.04 12.91
C VAL A 29 20.80 1.95 12.24
N ALA A 30 21.25 3.06 11.64
CA ALA A 30 20.37 4.00 10.94
C ALA A 30 19.73 3.34 9.71
N TYR A 31 20.51 2.57 8.94
CA TYR A 31 19.98 1.81 7.80
C TYR A 31 19.03 0.69 8.24
N GLY A 32 19.32 0.00 9.34
CA GLY A 32 18.42 -1.02 9.91
C GLY A 32 17.05 -0.45 10.28
N ILE A 33 17.03 0.71 10.95
CA ILE A 33 15.78 1.41 11.31
C ILE A 33 15.02 1.85 10.05
N GLY A 34 15.73 2.40 9.06
CA GLY A 34 15.13 2.80 7.77
C GLY A 34 14.47 1.64 7.03
N LEU A 35 15.15 0.51 6.93
CA LEU A 35 14.61 -0.71 6.31
C LEU A 35 13.38 -1.22 7.06
N MET A 36 13.38 -1.17 8.39
CA MET A 36 12.24 -1.58 9.21
C MET A 36 11.02 -0.70 8.96
N MET A 37 11.21 0.63 8.89
CA MET A 37 10.13 1.57 8.59
C MET A 37 9.55 1.39 7.18
N ILE A 38 10.40 1.18 6.18
CA ILE A 38 9.97 0.93 4.80
C ILE A 38 9.17 -0.37 4.70
N SER A 39 9.63 -1.43 5.37
CA SER A 39 8.94 -2.72 5.40
C SER A 39 7.52 -2.60 5.98
N LEU A 40 7.35 -1.82 7.06
CA LEU A 40 6.04 -1.54 7.65
C LEU A 40 5.13 -0.74 6.71
N LEU A 41 5.67 0.25 5.99
CA LEU A 41 4.90 0.99 4.99
C LEU A 41 4.43 0.08 3.85
N PHE A 42 5.32 -0.77 3.35
CA PHE A 42 5.00 -1.70 2.26
C PHE A 42 3.93 -2.71 2.69
N TRP A 43 4.06 -3.27 3.90
CA TRP A 43 3.07 -4.17 4.47
C TRP A 43 1.68 -3.53 4.56
N ASN A 44 1.59 -2.32 5.09
CA ASN A 44 0.34 -1.56 5.17
C ASN A 44 -0.25 -1.27 3.80
N MET A 45 0.59 -0.93 2.81
CA MET A 45 0.17 -0.70 1.43
C MET A 45 -0.41 -1.97 0.82
N VAL A 46 0.27 -3.11 0.98
CA VAL A 46 -0.20 -4.41 0.48
C VAL A 46 -1.53 -4.79 1.12
N GLN A 47 -1.68 -4.68 2.44
CA GLN A 47 -2.94 -4.99 3.11
C GLN A 47 -4.10 -4.10 2.63
N ARG A 48 -3.86 -2.79 2.48
CA ARG A 48 -4.85 -1.86 1.95
C ARG A 48 -5.22 -2.17 0.50
N SER A 49 -4.24 -2.52 -0.33
CA SER A 49 -4.48 -2.92 -1.72
C SER A 49 -5.34 -4.19 -1.80
N LYS A 50 -5.05 -5.20 -0.98
CA LYS A 50 -5.83 -6.45 -0.89
C LYS A 50 -7.27 -6.16 -0.48
N LYS A 51 -7.49 -5.27 0.50
CA LYS A 51 -8.84 -4.88 0.94
C LYS A 51 -9.60 -4.12 -0.17
N ALA A 52 -8.93 -3.22 -0.88
CA ALA A 52 -9.51 -2.50 -2.01
C ALA A 52 -9.84 -3.44 -3.18
N ALA A 53 -8.96 -4.39 -3.50
CA ALA A 53 -9.18 -5.40 -4.53
C ALA A 53 -10.37 -6.31 -4.19
N LYS A 54 -10.47 -6.78 -2.94
CA LYS A 54 -11.63 -7.56 -2.47
C LYS A 54 -12.94 -6.78 -2.60
N ARG A 55 -12.95 -5.48 -2.28
CA ARG A 55 -14.13 -4.62 -2.44
C ARG A 55 -14.53 -4.53 -3.93
N LYS A 56 -13.59 -4.20 -4.81
CA LYS A 56 -13.83 -4.10 -6.26
C LYS A 56 -14.28 -5.42 -6.87
N HIS A 57 -13.76 -6.55 -6.38
CA HIS A 57 -14.18 -7.88 -6.82
C HIS A 57 -15.62 -8.19 -6.44
N ARG A 58 -16.04 -7.90 -5.19
CA ARG A 58 -17.44 -8.07 -4.76
C ARG A 58 -18.40 -7.19 -5.55
N GLU A 59 -18.04 -5.94 -5.82
CA GLU A 59 -18.84 -5.04 -6.64
C GLU A 59 -19.04 -5.60 -8.07
N ARG A 60 -18.00 -6.20 -8.67
CA ARG A 60 -18.09 -6.86 -9.98
C ARG A 60 -19.01 -8.09 -9.96
N MET A 61 -18.87 -8.95 -8.94
CA MET A 61 -19.72 -10.14 -8.79
C MET A 61 -21.19 -9.77 -8.59
N PHE A 62 -21.45 -8.73 -7.80
CA PHE A 62 -22.81 -8.21 -7.59
C PHE A 62 -23.41 -7.67 -8.89
N LEU A 63 -22.66 -6.86 -9.64
CA LEU A 63 -23.10 -6.36 -10.95
C LEU A 63 -23.36 -7.49 -11.95
N GLN A 64 -22.52 -8.53 -11.96
CA GLN A 64 -22.74 -9.71 -12.80
C GLN A 64 -24.00 -10.46 -12.40
N HIS A 65 -24.23 -10.66 -11.10
CA HIS A 65 -25.44 -11.31 -10.60
C HIS A 65 -26.69 -10.53 -11.00
N MET A 66 -26.73 -9.21 -10.77
CA MET A 66 -27.88 -8.39 -11.18
C MET A 66 -28.14 -8.45 -12.69
N ARG A 67 -27.09 -8.45 -13.52
CA ARG A 67 -27.26 -8.60 -14.99
C ARG A 67 -27.86 -9.97 -15.36
N MET A 68 -27.44 -11.05 -14.70
CA MET A 68 -27.98 -12.38 -14.95
C MET A 68 -29.45 -12.49 -14.50
N THR A 69 -29.78 -11.97 -13.32
CA THR A 69 -31.16 -11.96 -12.81
C THR A 69 -32.08 -11.12 -13.69
N HIS A 70 -31.64 -9.94 -14.12
CA HIS A 70 -32.42 -9.10 -15.02
C HIS A 70 -32.59 -9.73 -16.40
N LYS A 71 -31.63 -10.52 -16.90
CA LYS A 71 -31.82 -11.26 -18.16
C LYS A 71 -32.85 -12.39 -18.02
N ASN A 72 -32.87 -13.07 -16.88
CA ASN A 72 -33.80 -14.17 -16.61
C ASN A 72 -35.24 -13.71 -16.30
N GLN A 73 -35.46 -12.45 -15.92
CA GLN A 73 -36.81 -11.93 -15.65
C GLN A 73 -37.58 -11.49 -16.91
N TRP A 74 -36.94 -11.47 -18.08
CA TRP A 74 -37.55 -11.12 -19.37
C TRP A 74 -37.84 -12.34 -20.26
N HIS A 75 -37.65 -13.54 -19.71
CA HIS A 75 -38.06 -14.82 -20.29
C HIS A 75 -39.17 -15.42 -19.44
#